data_AF-A0A933VVU1-F1
#
_entry.id   AF-A0A933VVU1-F1
#
_cell.length_a   1.000
_cell.length_b   1.000
_cell.length_c   1.000
_cell.angle_alpha   90.00
_cell.angle_beta   90.00
_cell.angle_gamma   90.00
#
_symmetry.space_group_name_H-M   'P 1'
#
loop_
_entity.id
_entity.type
_entity.pdbx_description
1 polymer ?
#
loop_
_entity_poly.entity_id
_entity_poly.type
_entity_poly.pdbx_seq_one_letter_code
_entity_poly.pdbx_strand_id
1 'polypeptide(L)'
;MNYAQKHWRYEAGEASDDEGRYYNSSYLISPDARILGSYDKRHLAPFGEYVPLQSLLGFIGKVVPAISDFSAGKRNVLFEIERKKFAVLICFESSFPHLARDSARLGADFLVQLTNDGWFGRTAQPKQDMALAVFRAIENGATLVRGTNT
;
A
#
# COMPACT_ATOMS: atom_id res chain seq x y z
N MET A 1 -19.20 -25.93 21.51
CA MET A 1 -19.32 -24.55 20.98
C MET A 1 -18.00 -24.20 20.32
N ASN A 2 -17.92 -24.26 19.00
CA ASN A 2 -16.68 -24.09 18.26
C ASN A 2 -16.56 -22.62 17.81
N TYR A 3 -15.71 -21.86 18.50
CA TYR A 3 -15.34 -20.48 18.13
C TYR A 3 -14.34 -20.56 16.96
N ALA A 4 -14.82 -20.89 15.76
CA ALA A 4 -14.07 -20.57 14.55
C ALA A 4 -14.14 -19.05 14.39
N GLN A 5 -13.15 -18.34 14.93
CA GLN A 5 -13.02 -16.90 14.78
C GLN A 5 -12.98 -16.57 13.27
N LYS A 6 -14.03 -15.90 12.78
CA LYS A 6 -14.12 -15.43 11.40
C LYS A 6 -13.16 -14.25 11.24
N HIS A 7 -11.91 -14.53 10.90
CA HIS A 7 -10.90 -13.51 10.70
C HIS A 7 -10.95 -12.98 9.27
N TRP A 8 -11.11 -11.67 9.13
CA TRP A 8 -10.79 -10.97 7.88
C TRP A 8 -9.26 -10.94 7.71
N ARG A 9 -8.77 -11.16 6.49
CA ARG A 9 -7.35 -11.08 6.16
C ARG A 9 -7.11 -10.00 5.13
N TYR A 10 -5.98 -9.33 5.27
CA TYR A 10 -5.54 -8.31 4.34
C TYR A 10 -4.07 -8.57 4.01
N GLU A 11 -3.73 -8.68 2.73
CA GLU A 11 -2.41 -9.13 2.27
C GLU A 11 -1.89 -8.22 1.16
N ALA A 12 -0.59 -7.90 1.20
CA ALA A 12 0.11 -7.25 0.08
C ALA A 12 0.80 -8.32 -0.79
N GLY A 13 0.80 -8.14 -2.10
CA GLY A 13 1.39 -9.08 -3.06
C GLY A 13 1.47 -8.51 -4.47
N GLU A 14 2.04 -9.29 -5.38
CA GLU A 14 2.17 -8.89 -6.79
C GLU A 14 0.94 -9.35 -7.59
N ALA A 15 0.35 -8.45 -8.37
CA ALA A 15 -0.69 -8.79 -9.36
C ALA A 15 -0.13 -8.67 -10.77
N SER A 16 -0.65 -9.47 -11.72
CA SER A 16 -0.45 -9.21 -13.16
C SER A 16 -1.79 -9.07 -13.86
N ASP A 17 -1.88 -8.19 -14.85
CA ASP A 17 -3.05 -8.07 -15.72
C ASP A 17 -2.87 -8.77 -17.06
N ASP A 18 -3.94 -8.82 -17.86
CA ASP A 18 -3.96 -9.48 -19.17
C ASP A 18 -2.99 -8.84 -20.19
N GLU A 19 -2.50 -7.62 -19.91
CA GLU A 19 -1.49 -6.92 -20.70
C GLU A 19 -0.05 -7.23 -20.21
N GLY A 20 0.10 -8.09 -19.19
CA GLY A 20 1.38 -8.49 -18.61
C GLY A 20 1.98 -7.45 -17.68
N ARG A 21 1.22 -6.45 -17.22
CA ARG A 21 1.70 -5.43 -16.29
C ARG A 21 1.67 -5.95 -14.87
N TYR A 22 2.74 -5.72 -14.11
CA TYR A 22 2.83 -6.10 -12.70
C TYR A 22 2.43 -4.95 -11.78
N TYR A 23 1.82 -5.23 -10.63
CA TYR A 23 1.43 -4.21 -9.65
C TYR A 23 1.81 -4.63 -8.22
N ASN A 24 2.19 -3.64 -7.41
CA ASN A 24 2.25 -3.81 -5.96
C ASN A 24 0.82 -3.62 -5.41
N SER A 25 0.17 -4.72 -5.06
CA SER A 25 -1.25 -4.77 -4.79
C SER A 25 -1.52 -5.19 -3.37
N SER A 26 -2.73 -4.88 -2.92
CA SER A 26 -3.24 -5.26 -1.62
C SER A 26 -4.66 -5.78 -1.75
N TYR A 27 -5.00 -6.83 -0.99
CA TYR A 27 -6.22 -7.61 -1.18
C TYR A 27 -7.02 -7.70 0.11
N LEU A 28 -8.34 -7.44 0.01
CA LEU A 28 -9.28 -7.80 1.08
C LEU A 28 -9.76 -9.23 0.88
N ILE A 29 -9.48 -10.08 1.86
CA ILE A 29 -9.83 -11.50 1.84
C ILE A 29 -10.86 -11.77 2.93
N SER A 30 -11.98 -12.38 2.54
CA SER A 30 -13.05 -12.77 3.44
C SER A 30 -12.70 -13.97 4.31
N PRO A 31 -13.43 -14.22 5.42
CA PRO A 31 -13.21 -15.39 6.27
C PRO A 31 -13.36 -16.74 5.55
N ASP A 32 -14.08 -16.78 4.43
CA ASP A 32 -14.22 -17.94 3.56
C ASP A 32 -13.24 -17.91 2.35
N ALA A 33 -12.13 -17.17 2.50
CA ALA A 33 -11.00 -17.11 1.57
C ALA A 33 -11.33 -16.58 0.16
N ARG A 34 -12.33 -15.69 0.05
CA ARG A 34 -12.64 -15.00 -1.21
C ARG A 34 -11.99 -13.62 -1.25
N ILE A 35 -11.41 -13.26 -2.39
CA ILE A 35 -10.94 -11.89 -2.64
C ILE A 35 -12.18 -11.02 -2.88
N LEU A 36 -12.42 -10.07 -1.98
CA LEU A 36 -13.53 -9.12 -2.08
C LEU A 36 -13.16 -7.84 -2.81
N GLY A 37 -11.86 -7.58 -2.96
CA GLY A 37 -11.36 -6.45 -3.73
C GLY A 37 -9.85 -6.34 -3.65
N SER A 38 -9.29 -5.50 -4.51
CA SER A 38 -7.87 -5.17 -4.52
C SER A 38 -7.63 -3.66 -4.67
N TYR A 39 -6.47 -3.21 -4.19
CA TYR A 39 -5.95 -1.88 -4.40
C TYR A 39 -4.51 -1.98 -4.89
N ASP A 40 -4.24 -1.37 -6.03
CA ASP A 40 -2.91 -1.31 -6.65
C ASP A 40 -2.25 0.02 -6.28
N LYS A 41 -1.02 -0.05 -5.80
CA LYS A 41 -0.21 1.11 -5.40
C LYS A 41 -0.14 2.11 -6.55
N ARG A 42 -0.49 3.36 -6.26
CA ARG A 42 -0.58 4.44 -7.24
C ARG A 42 0.69 5.27 -7.30
N HIS A 43 1.36 5.45 -6.16
CA HIS A 43 2.60 6.21 -6.09
C HIS A 43 3.80 5.28 -5.86
N LEU A 44 4.50 4.97 -6.95
CA LEU A 44 5.63 4.05 -6.93
C LEU A 44 6.90 4.71 -6.36
N ALA A 45 7.70 3.93 -5.65
CA ALA A 45 9.00 4.32 -5.15
C ALA A 45 10.03 4.32 -6.31
N PRO A 46 10.60 5.48 -6.68
CA PRO A 46 11.60 5.55 -7.74
C PRO A 46 12.83 4.71 -7.39
N PHE A 47 13.39 4.04 -8.38
CA PHE A 47 14.55 3.14 -8.26
C PHE A 47 14.35 1.91 -7.35
N GLY A 48 13.15 1.70 -6.81
CA GLY A 48 12.76 0.44 -6.16
C GLY A 48 11.69 -0.30 -6.96
N GLU A 49 10.70 0.43 -7.46
CA GLU A 49 9.53 -0.13 -8.15
C GLU A 49 9.43 0.28 -9.63
N TYR A 50 10.28 1.20 -10.08
CA TYR A 50 10.46 1.55 -11.49
C TYR A 50 11.76 2.36 -11.68
N VAL A 51 12.22 2.50 -12.93
CA VAL A 51 13.34 3.38 -13.31
C VAL A 51 12.80 4.68 -13.92
N PRO A 52 12.93 5.84 -13.25
CA PRO A 52 12.61 7.14 -13.85
C PRO A 52 13.46 7.39 -15.11
N LEU A 53 12.87 8.03 -16.13
CA LEU A 53 13.56 8.38 -17.38
C LEU A 53 14.29 7.18 -18.02
N GLN A 54 13.61 6.04 -18.14
CA GLN A 54 14.19 4.78 -18.59
C GLN A 54 14.98 4.89 -19.92
N SER A 55 14.58 5.80 -20.82
CA SER A 55 15.30 6.07 -22.08
C SER A 55 16.72 6.63 -21.88
N LEU A 56 16.99 7.33 -20.77
CA LEU A 56 18.29 7.91 -20.43
C LEU A 56 19.02 7.10 -19.34
N LEU A 57 18.26 6.55 -18.38
CA LEU A 57 18.78 5.92 -17.17
C LEU A 57 18.57 4.40 -17.12
N GLY A 58 18.12 3.77 -18.20
CA GLY A 58 17.84 2.33 -18.26
C GLY A 58 19.03 1.42 -17.93
N PHE A 59 20.26 1.96 -17.95
CA PHE A 59 21.44 1.23 -17.48
C PHE A 59 21.42 0.96 -15.96
N ILE A 60 20.74 1.81 -15.16
CA ILE A 60 20.63 1.65 -13.70
C ILE A 60 19.83 0.38 -13.34
N GLY A 61 18.79 0.06 -14.11
CA GLY A 61 18.02 -1.18 -13.96
C GLY A 61 18.85 -2.45 -14.16
N LYS A 62 19.97 -2.37 -14.88
CA LYS A 62 20.91 -3.50 -15.06
C LYS A 62 21.93 -3.62 -13.93
N VAL A 63 22.12 -2.56 -13.14
CA VAL A 63 23.10 -2.49 -12.05
C VAL A 63 22.46 -2.82 -10.69
N VAL A 64 21.15 -2.63 -10.57
CA VAL A 64 20.39 -2.90 -9.34
C VAL A 64 19.35 -3.98 -9.64
N PRO A 65 19.66 -5.28 -9.40
CA PRO A 65 18.75 -6.40 -9.66
C PRO A 65 17.44 -6.35 -8.83
N ALA A 66 17.38 -5.47 -7.83
CA ALA A 66 16.24 -5.32 -6.94
C ALA A 66 15.13 -4.40 -7.48
N ILE A 67 15.32 -3.76 -8.65
CA ILE A 67 14.29 -2.89 -9.25
C ILE A 67 13.23 -3.77 -9.89
N SER A 68 12.02 -3.75 -9.33
CA SER A 68 10.85 -4.37 -9.94
C SER A 68 10.26 -3.46 -11.01
N ASP A 69 9.64 -4.02 -12.06
CA ASP A 69 8.98 -3.25 -13.12
C ASP A 69 7.47 -3.14 -12.85
N PHE A 70 7.11 -2.40 -11.80
CA PHE A 70 5.72 -2.23 -11.42
C PHE A 70 5.05 -1.10 -12.21
N SER A 71 3.78 -1.33 -12.52
CA SER A 71 2.85 -0.33 -13.03
C SER A 71 2.11 0.35 -11.90
N ALA A 72 1.81 1.64 -12.09
CA ALA A 72 1.05 2.42 -11.13
C ALA A 72 -0.46 2.14 -11.25
N GLY A 73 -1.10 1.88 -10.11
CA GLY A 73 -2.55 1.85 -9.99
C GLY A 73 -3.17 3.22 -10.33
N LYS A 74 -4.44 3.21 -10.74
CA LYS A 74 -5.16 4.42 -11.19
C LYS A 74 -6.35 4.82 -10.32
N ARG A 75 -6.83 3.93 -9.43
CA ARG A 75 -8.11 4.07 -8.75
C ARG A 75 -7.94 4.30 -7.26
N ASN A 76 -8.72 5.21 -6.69
CA ASN A 76 -9.00 5.17 -5.25
C ASN A 76 -9.93 3.99 -4.97
N VAL A 77 -9.69 3.26 -3.88
CA VAL A 77 -10.51 2.12 -3.46
C VAL A 77 -10.90 2.30 -2.00
N LEU A 78 -12.19 2.15 -1.71
CA LEU A 78 -12.69 1.94 -0.36
C LEU A 78 -13.07 0.47 -0.20
N PHE A 79 -12.43 -0.18 0.74
CA PHE A 79 -12.83 -1.49 1.23
C PHE A 79 -13.90 -1.32 2.30
N GLU A 80 -14.70 -2.35 2.52
CA GLU A 80 -15.72 -2.36 3.58
C GLU A 80 -15.64 -3.64 4.40
N ILE A 81 -15.53 -3.49 5.73
CA ILE A 81 -15.65 -4.58 6.71
C ILE A 81 -16.68 -4.16 7.76
N GLU A 82 -17.66 -5.01 8.06
CA GLU A 82 -18.65 -4.75 9.11
C GLU A 82 -19.29 -3.34 9.05
N ARG A 83 -19.61 -2.87 7.83
CA ARG A 83 -20.17 -1.53 7.54
C ARG A 83 -19.24 -0.35 7.85
N LYS A 84 -17.95 -0.61 8.03
CA LYS A 84 -16.88 0.39 8.15
C LYS A 84 -16.02 0.38 6.91
N LYS A 85 -15.84 1.56 6.33
CA LYS A 85 -15.05 1.77 5.12
C LYS A 85 -13.63 2.13 5.47
N PHE A 86 -12.68 1.58 4.73
CA PHE A 86 -11.29 1.96 4.87
C PHE A 86 -10.58 2.07 3.53
N ALA A 87 -9.55 2.90 3.52
CA ALA A 87 -8.66 3.05 2.38
C ALA A 87 -7.25 2.62 2.76
N VAL A 88 -6.48 2.20 1.76
CA VAL A 88 -5.14 1.65 1.95
C VAL A 88 -4.10 2.58 1.33
N LEU A 89 -2.99 2.74 2.04
CA LEU A 89 -1.78 3.40 1.58
C LEU A 89 -0.65 2.37 1.65
N ILE A 90 0.03 2.12 0.54
CA ILE A 90 1.13 1.14 0.48
C ILE A 90 2.48 1.87 0.62
N CYS A 91 3.21 1.54 1.69
CA CYS A 91 4.60 1.93 1.95
C CYS A 91 4.79 3.44 1.74
N PHE A 92 5.58 3.81 0.72
CA PHE A 92 5.93 5.17 0.34
C PHE A 92 4.75 6.13 0.12
N GLU A 93 3.54 5.61 -0.15
CA GLU A 93 2.33 6.42 -0.35
C GLU A 93 1.96 7.29 0.87
N SER A 94 2.34 6.87 2.08
CA SER A 94 2.16 7.65 3.31
C SER A 94 2.85 9.01 3.26
N SER A 95 3.92 9.14 2.46
CA SER A 95 4.68 10.37 2.30
C SER A 95 3.95 11.43 1.49
N PHE A 96 2.84 11.07 0.84
CA PHE A 96 2.05 11.94 -0.04
C PHE A 96 0.72 12.31 0.62
N PRO A 97 0.60 13.49 1.25
CA PRO A 97 -0.58 13.86 2.04
C PRO A 97 -1.88 13.83 1.23
N HIS A 98 -1.80 14.10 -0.08
CA HIS A 98 -2.97 14.13 -0.95
C HIS A 98 -3.64 12.75 -1.09
N LEU A 99 -2.88 11.65 -1.05
CA LEU A 99 -3.46 10.30 -1.18
C LEU A 99 -4.34 9.97 0.04
N ALA A 100 -3.85 10.26 1.25
CA ALA A 100 -4.62 10.09 2.48
C ALA A 100 -5.86 10.99 2.51
N ARG A 101 -5.71 12.25 2.08
CA ARG A 101 -6.80 13.21 2.02
C ARG A 101 -7.89 12.81 1.03
N ASP A 102 -7.50 12.33 -0.15
CA ASP A 102 -8.46 11.89 -1.17
C ASP A 102 -9.24 10.67 -0.68
N SER A 103 -8.58 9.74 0.01
CA SER A 103 -9.21 8.60 0.69
C SER A 103 -10.21 9.03 1.78
N ALA A 104 -9.83 9.98 2.64
CA ALA A 104 -10.73 10.52 3.66
C ALA A 104 -11.95 11.21 3.04
N ARG A 105 -11.75 12.03 2.00
CA ARG A 105 -12.82 12.71 1.25
C ARG A 105 -13.77 11.76 0.53
N LEU A 106 -13.27 10.59 0.12
CA LEU A 106 -14.09 9.55 -0.49
C LEU A 106 -15.02 8.86 0.54
N GLY A 107 -14.79 9.08 1.84
CA GLY A 107 -15.62 8.55 2.92
C GLY A 107 -15.02 7.35 3.64
N ALA A 108 -13.69 7.26 3.74
CA ALA A 108 -13.03 6.29 4.61
C ALA A 108 -13.31 6.63 6.09
N ASP A 109 -13.78 5.64 6.87
CA ASP A 109 -13.90 5.75 8.33
C ASP A 109 -12.52 5.67 9.01
N PHE A 110 -11.59 4.91 8.42
CA PHE A 110 -10.21 4.80 8.87
C PHE A 110 -9.25 4.52 7.70
N LEU A 111 -7.96 4.75 7.95
CA LEU A 111 -6.90 4.47 6.99
C LEU A 111 -6.12 3.23 7.42
N VAL A 112 -5.62 2.48 6.45
CA VAL A 112 -4.70 1.36 6.66
C VAL A 112 -3.41 1.66 5.92
N GLN A 113 -2.28 1.60 6.62
CA GLN A 113 -0.97 1.65 5.99
C GLN A 113 -0.34 0.27 6.02
N LEU A 114 -0.04 -0.26 4.84
CA LEU A 114 0.76 -1.47 4.70
C LEU A 114 2.16 -1.12 4.25
N THR A 115 3.19 -1.50 5.00
CA THR A 115 4.57 -1.18 4.65
C THR A 115 5.50 -2.37 4.83
N ASN A 116 6.69 -2.26 4.25
CA ASN A 116 7.82 -3.15 4.48
C ASN A 116 9.01 -2.25 4.84
N ASP A 117 9.27 -2.11 6.14
CA ASP A 117 10.37 -1.27 6.63
C ASP A 117 11.74 -2.01 6.57
N GLY A 118 11.72 -3.31 6.27
CA GLY A 118 12.91 -4.15 6.13
C GLY A 118 13.92 -3.66 5.08
N TRP A 119 13.46 -2.93 4.06
CA TRP A 119 14.33 -2.29 3.05
C TRP A 119 15.35 -1.32 3.65
N PHE A 120 15.04 -0.72 4.79
CA PHE A 120 15.84 0.34 5.39
C PHE A 120 16.67 -0.12 6.58
N GLY A 121 16.47 -1.37 7.05
CA GLY A 121 17.19 -1.95 8.17
C GLY A 121 17.18 -1.05 9.43
N ARG A 122 18.27 -1.09 10.20
CA ARG A 122 18.40 -0.33 11.46
C ARG A 122 18.82 1.13 11.23
N THR A 123 18.07 1.85 10.40
CA THR A 123 18.28 3.28 10.14
C THR A 123 17.19 4.14 10.78
N ALA A 124 17.25 5.46 10.58
CA ALA A 124 16.21 6.38 11.06
C ALA A 124 14.92 6.35 10.23
N GLN A 125 14.97 5.80 9.01
CA GLN A 125 13.87 5.90 8.05
C GLN A 125 12.55 5.28 8.58
N PRO A 126 12.52 4.09 9.21
CA PRO A 126 11.25 3.53 9.70
C PRO A 126 10.56 4.42 10.74
N LYS A 127 11.35 5.11 11.57
CA LYS A 127 10.84 6.08 12.54
C LYS A 127 10.26 7.32 11.86
N GLN A 128 10.89 7.77 10.78
CA GLN A 128 10.40 8.89 9.98
C GLN A 128 9.11 8.52 9.25
N ASP A 129 9.02 7.33 8.65
CA ASP A 129 7.80 6.86 8.01
C ASP A 129 6.64 6.68 9.01
N MET A 130 6.91 6.18 10.22
CA MET A 130 5.92 6.14 11.30
C MET A 130 5.44 7.55 11.68
N ALA A 131 6.34 8.54 11.76
CA ALA A 131 5.93 9.92 12.02
C ALA A 131 5.03 10.47 10.92
N LEU A 132 5.32 10.16 9.64
CA LEU A 132 4.45 10.54 8.51
C LEU A 132 3.08 9.87 8.62
N ALA A 133 3.00 8.61 9.01
CA ALA A 133 1.73 7.92 9.26
C ALA A 133 0.89 8.64 10.32
N VAL A 134 1.52 9.08 11.42
CA VAL A 134 0.85 9.89 12.46
C VAL A 134 0.33 11.21 11.89
N PHE A 135 1.11 11.90 11.04
CA PHE A 135 0.62 13.12 10.37
C PHE A 135 -0.59 12.83 9.47
N ARG A 136 -0.61 11.71 8.73
CA ARG A 136 -1.78 11.34 7.90
C ARG A 136 -3.04 11.13 8.74
N ALA A 137 -2.93 10.56 9.94
CA ALA A 137 -4.04 10.43 10.87
C ALA A 137 -4.53 11.81 11.36
N ILE A 138 -3.61 12.66 11.83
CA ILE A 138 -3.92 14.00 12.37
C ILE A 138 -4.57 14.89 11.31
N GLU A 139 -3.98 14.98 10.12
CA GLU A 139 -4.44 15.86 9.03
C GLU A 139 -5.87 15.56 8.57
N ASN A 140 -6.30 14.31 8.72
CA ASN A 140 -7.60 13.84 8.24
C ASN A 140 -8.60 13.55 9.36
N GLY A 141 -8.21 13.77 10.63
CA GLY A 141 -9.03 13.42 11.79
C GLY A 141 -9.44 11.94 11.80
N ALA A 142 -8.57 11.06 11.29
CA ALA A 142 -8.89 9.66 11.02
C ALA A 142 -8.05 8.72 11.91
N THR A 143 -8.62 7.57 12.27
CA THR A 143 -7.82 6.47 12.80
C THR A 143 -6.94 5.89 11.69
N LEU A 144 -5.68 5.57 12.00
CA LEU A 144 -4.78 4.88 11.09
C LEU A 144 -4.28 3.59 11.72
N VAL A 145 -4.45 2.47 11.00
CA VAL A 145 -3.91 1.16 11.36
C VAL A 145 -2.68 0.90 10.51
N ARG A 146 -1.52 0.66 11.13
CA ARG A 146 -0.27 0.40 10.42
C ARG A 146 0.14 -1.07 10.60
N GLY A 147 0.35 -1.78 9.49
CA GLY A 147 0.97 -3.10 9.44
C GLY A 147 2.33 -3.02 8.75
N THR A 148 3.38 -3.47 9.43
CA THR A 148 4.74 -3.63 8.88
C THR A 148 5.20 -5.08 9.07
N ASN A 149 6.15 -5.54 8.26
CA ASN A 149 6.77 -6.85 8.45
C ASN A 149 7.77 -6.88 9.62
N THR A 150 8.51 -5.80 9.83
CA THR A 150 9.63 -5.65 10.77
C THR A 150 9.83 -4.20 11.17
#